data_AF-A0A7Y5BZL1-F1
#
_entry.id   AF-A0A7Y5BZL1-F1
#
_cell.length_a   1.000
_cell.length_b   1.000
_cell.length_c   1.000
_cell.angle_alpha   90.00
_cell.angle_beta   90.00
_cell.angle_gamma   90.00
#
_symmetry.space_group_name_H-M   'P 1'
#
loop_
_entity.id
_entity.type
_entity.pdbx_description
1 polymer ?
#
loop_
_entity_poly.entity_id
_entity_poly.type
_entity_poly.pdbx_seq_one_letter_code
_entity_poly.pdbx_strand_id
1 'polypeptide(L)' 'MQRAFSLFAGALVGALVGATLMVLFTPAPGETIRSDLKNRIQTLKDEMQGAAASRRAEMEAQLARLRAPQG' A
#
# COMPACT_ATOMS: atom_id res chain seq x y z
N MET A 1 -28.89 32.56 -31.26
CA MET A 1 -28.13 31.38 -31.76
C MET A 1 -26.62 31.50 -31.53
N GLN A 2 -25.94 32.59 -31.93
CA GLN A 2 -24.47 32.68 -31.84
C GLN A 2 -23.87 32.54 -30.42
N ARG A 3 -24.55 33.06 -29.38
CA ARG A 3 -24.11 32.93 -27.98
C ARG A 3 -24.13 31.50 -27.44
N ALA A 4 -25.11 30.70 -27.88
CA ALA A 4 -25.17 29.28 -27.51
C ALA A 4 -24.00 28.52 -28.15
N PHE A 5 -23.64 28.89 -29.38
CA PHE A 5 -22.51 28.29 -30.10
C PHE A 5 -21.16 28.59 -29.44
N SER A 6 -20.94 29.82 -28.97
CA SER A 6 -19.73 30.17 -28.21
C SER A 6 -19.65 29.45 -26.86
N LEU A 7 -20.79 29.21 -26.20
CA LEU A 7 -20.83 28.43 -24.96
C LEU A 7 -20.50 26.95 -25.21
N PHE A 8 -21.04 26.36 -26.28
CA PHE A 8 -20.72 24.98 -26.67
C PHE A 8 -19.24 24.82 -27.03
N ALA A 9 -18.67 25.77 -27.77
CA ALA A 9 -17.24 25.77 -28.10
C ALA A 9 -16.37 25.87 -26.82
N GLY A 10 -16.75 26.76 -25.89
CA GLY A 10 -16.08 26.87 -24.59
C GLY A 10 -16.20 25.60 -23.73
N ALA A 11 -17.37 24.96 -23.71
CA ALA A 11 -17.61 23.72 -22.99
C ALA A 11 -16.78 22.55 -23.55
N LEU A 12 -16.63 22.46 -24.87
CA LEU A 12 -15.78 21.45 -25.52
C LEU A 12 -14.32 21.61 -25.12
N VAL A 13 -13.80 22.84 -25.18
CA VAL A 13 -12.41 23.13 -24.79
C VAL A 13 -12.23 22.88 -23.29
N GLY A 14 -13.17 23.33 -22.46
CA GLY A 14 -13.15 23.11 -21.02
C GLY A 14 -13.22 21.63 -20.63
N ALA A 15 -14.02 20.82 -21.33
CA ALA A 15 -14.10 19.39 -21.11
C ALA A 15 -12.79 18.68 -21.49
N LEU A 16 -12.17 19.08 -22.60
CA LEU A 16 -10.87 18.55 -23.02
C LEU A 16 -9.76 18.84 -22.00
N VAL A 17 -9.67 20.10 -21.54
CA VAL A 17 -8.70 20.52 -20.52
C VAL A 17 -9.00 19.87 -19.17
N GLY A 18 -10.27 19.78 -18.79
CA GLY A 18 -10.70 19.12 -17.56
C GLY A 18 -10.39 17.63 -17.56
N ALA A 19 -10.58 16.94 -18.68
CA ALA A 19 -10.28 15.52 -18.81
C ALA A 19 -8.77 15.24 -18.75
N THR A 20 -7.94 16.06 -19.39
CA THR A 20 -6.47 15.90 -19.31
C THR A 20 -5.95 16.16 -17.91
N LEU A 21 -6.46 17.20 -17.24
CA LEU A 21 -6.14 17.47 -15.84
C LEU A 21 -6.62 16.34 -14.93
N MET A 22 -7.82 15.82 -15.13
CA MET A 22 -8.32 14.67 -14.40
C MET A 22 -7.36 13.50 -14.55
N VAL A 23 -6.96 13.13 -15.78
CA VAL A 23 -6.03 12.00 -15.98
C VAL A 23 -4.67 12.25 -15.33
N LEU A 24 -4.14 13.48 -15.39
CA LEU A 24 -2.84 13.82 -14.83
C LEU A 24 -2.84 13.90 -13.30
N PHE A 25 -3.93 14.39 -12.72
CA PHE A 25 -4.11 14.52 -11.28
C PHE A 25 -4.82 13.34 -10.63
N THR A 26 -5.36 12.39 -11.42
CA THR A 26 -5.92 11.15 -10.86
C THR A 26 -4.76 10.47 -10.17
N PRO A 27 -4.77 10.38 -8.83
CA PRO A 27 -3.75 9.63 -8.12
C PRO A 27 -3.75 8.22 -8.72
N ALA A 28 -2.56 7.65 -8.92
CA ALA A 28 -2.38 6.33 -9.52
C ALA A 28 -3.50 5.36 -9.09
N PRO A 29 -4.03 4.53 -10.01
CA PRO A 29 -5.19 3.69 -9.73
C PRO A 29 -4.99 3.01 -8.38
N GLY A 30 -5.97 3.14 -7.49
CA GLY A 30 -5.84 2.70 -6.10
C GLY A 30 -5.35 1.25 -5.95
N GLU A 31 -5.48 0.44 -7.01
CA GLU A 31 -4.88 -0.88 -7.16
C GLU A 31 -3.37 -0.92 -6.95
N THR A 32 -2.60 0.03 -7.51
CA THR A 32 -1.13 0.06 -7.36
C THR A 32 -0.74 0.42 -5.93
N ILE A 33 -1.38 1.43 -5.35
CA ILE A 33 -1.18 1.82 -3.95
C ILE A 33 -1.53 0.66 -3.01
N ARG A 34 -2.64 -0.03 -3.28
CA ARG A 34 -3.09 -1.18 -2.49
C ARG A 34 -2.16 -2.38 -2.64
N SER A 35 -1.65 -2.63 -3.84
CA SER A 35 -0.66 -3.67 -4.12
C SER A 35 0.65 -3.39 -3.37
N ASP A 36 1.19 -2.18 -3.47
CA ASP A 36 2.42 -1.80 -2.79
C ASP A 36 2.26 -1.83 -1.27
N LEU A 37 1.13 -1.38 -0.75
CA LEU A 37 0.81 -1.45 0.68
C LEU A 37 0.68 -2.90 1.16
N LYS A 38 -0.02 -3.75 0.40
CA LYS A 38 -0.15 -5.17 0.71
C LYS A 38 1.21 -5.86 0.73
N ASN A 39 2.05 -5.62 -0.27
CA ASN A 39 3.40 -6.19 -0.34
C ASN A 39 4.25 -5.76 0.86
N ARG A 40 4.24 -4.45 1.20
CA ARG A 40 4.95 -3.95 2.38
C ARG A 40 4.46 -4.60 3.68
N ILE A 41 3.15 -4.70 3.88
CA ILE A 41 2.57 -5.34 5.08
C ILE A 41 2.94 -6.83 5.14
N GLN A 42 2.93 -7.53 4.01
CA GLN A 42 3.31 -8.94 3.93
C GLN A 42 4.77 -9.13 4.38
N THR A 43 5.69 -8.34 3.84
CA THR A 43 7.12 -8.39 4.22
C THR A 43 7.32 -8.12 5.71
N LEU A 44 6.68 -7.07 6.25
CA LEU A 44 6.73 -6.75 7.68
C LEU A 44 6.21 -7.91 8.55
N LYS A 45 5.14 -8.58 8.11
CA LYS A 45 4.56 -9.72 8.85
C LYS A 45 5.48 -10.94 8.83
N ASP A 46 6.13 -11.20 7.71
CA ASP A 46 7.07 -12.32 7.57
C ASP A 46 8.33 -12.08 8.41
N GLU A 47 8.84 -10.85 8.43
CA GLU A 47 9.95 -10.45 9.31
C GLU A 47 9.59 -10.60 10.80
N MET A 48 8.40 -10.15 11.21
CA MET A 48 7.93 -10.31 12.59
C MET A 48 7.77 -11.78 12.99
N GLN A 49 7.21 -12.61 12.10
CA GLN A 49 7.07 -14.05 12.37
C GLN A 49 8.43 -14.73 12.48
N GLY A 50 9.38 -14.40 11.62
CA GLY A 50 10.75 -14.90 11.70
C GLY A 50 11.44 -14.50 13.01
N ALA A 51 11.31 -13.23 13.41
CA ALA A 51 11.85 -12.75 14.68
C ALA A 51 11.19 -13.42 15.88
N ALA A 52 9.87 -13.59 15.87
CA ALA A 52 9.13 -14.26 16.95
C ALA A 52 9.49 -15.75 17.06
N ALA A 53 9.67 -16.44 15.94
CA ALA A 53 10.09 -17.85 15.91
C ALA A 53 11.52 -18.01 16.46
N SER A 54 12.45 -17.14 16.06
CA SER A 54 13.83 -17.15 16.57
C SER A 54 13.87 -16.90 18.07
N ARG A 55 13.13 -15.89 18.56
CA ARG A 55 13.01 -15.59 20.00
C ARG A 55 12.41 -16.75 20.80
N ARG A 56 11.40 -17.45 20.25
CA ARG A 56 10.82 -18.64 20.90
C ARG A 56 11.84 -19.77 21.01
N ALA A 57 12.59 -20.05 19.95
CA ALA A 57 13.64 -21.07 19.98
C ALA A 57 14.73 -20.74 21.01
N GLU A 58 15.15 -19.47 21.10
CA GLU A 58 16.10 -19.00 22.12
C GLU A 58 15.56 -19.18 23.55
N MET A 59 14.28 -18.90 23.78
CA MET A 59 13.65 -19.08 25.09
C MET A 59 13.47 -20.55 25.47
N GLU A 60 13.12 -21.42 24.52
CA GLU A 60 13.04 -22.87 24.76
C GLU A 60 14.41 -23.46 25.08
N ALA A 61 15.46 -23.03 24.39
CA ALA A 61 16.83 -23.44 24.69
C ALA A 61 17.27 -23.01 26.09
N GLN A 62 16.89 -21.80 26.54
CA GLN A 62 17.16 -21.34 27.91
C GLN A 62 16.36 -22.11 28.96
N LEU A 63 15.08 -22.39 28.70
CA LEU A 63 14.26 -23.22 29.58
C LEU A 63 14.78 -24.65 29.69
N ALA A 64 15.27 -25.24 28.60
CA ALA A 64 15.88 -26.58 28.61
C ALA A 64 17.16 -26.60 29.45
N ARG A 65 17.98 -25.55 29.39
CA ARG A 65 19.18 -25.41 30.24
C ARG A 65 18.84 -25.25 31.72
N LEU A 66 17.77 -24.52 32.05
CA LEU A 66 17.30 -24.34 33.43
C LEU A 66 16.58 -25.57 33.99
N ARG A 67 15.98 -26.40 33.12
CA ARG A 67 15.34 -27.68 33.48
C ARG A 67 16.31 -28.86 33.50
N ALA A 68 17.54 -28.69 33.01
CA ALA A 68 18.58 -29.68 33.21
C ALA A 68 18.79 -29.84 34.73
N PRO A 69 18.67 -31.07 35.27
CA PRO A 69 18.74 -31.30 36.70
C PRO A 69 20.09 -30.82 37.20
N GLN A 70 20.08 -29.83 38.08
CA GLN A 70 21.22 -29.54 38.94
C GLN A 70 21.28 -30.68 39.97
N GLY A 71 21.95 -31.77 39.57
CA GLY A 71 22.38 -32.86 40.44
C GLY A 71 23.77 -32.58 40.99
#